data_AF-V4LAY0-F1
#
_entry.id   AF-V4LAY0-F1
#
_cell.length_a   1.000
_cell.length_b   1.000
_cell.length_c   1.000
_cell.angle_alpha   90.00
_cell.angle_beta   90.00
_cell.angle_gamma   90.00
#
_symmetry.space_group_name_H-M   'P 1'
#
loop_
_entity.id
_entity.type
_entity.pdbx_description
1 polymer ?
#
loop_
_entity_poly.entity_id
_entity_poly.type
_entity_poly.pdbx_seq_one_letter_code
_entity_poly.pdbx_strand_id
1 'polypeptide(L)'
;MASRRVLSSLLRSSSGRSAAKFGSRSPRIPSPSPARCASPFGDLLGRVAEYSTSSPASSAAPSSAPAKDEGKKTYDYGGKGAIGKVCQVIGAIVDVRFEDQEGLPPIMTSLEVQDHPTRLVLEVSHHLGQNVVRTIAMDGTEGLVRGRRVLNTGAPITVPVGRATLGRIMNVLGEPIDERGEIKTDHYLPIHRDAPALVDLATGQEILATGIKVVDLLAPYQRGGKIGLFGGAGVGKTVLIMELINNVAKAHGGFSVFAGVGERTREGNDL
;
A
#
# COMPACT_ATOMS: atom_id res chain seq x y z
N MET A 1 -13.75 71.85 27.73
CA MET A 1 -15.04 72.24 27.11
C MET A 1 -15.90 70.98 26.95
N ALA A 2 -17.24 71.09 26.88
CA ALA A 2 -18.13 69.93 26.93
C ALA A 2 -19.40 70.05 26.06
N SER A 3 -19.73 68.99 25.32
CA SER A 3 -21.06 68.61 24.83
C SER A 3 -20.99 67.12 24.42
N ARG A 4 -21.96 66.19 24.59
CA ARG A 4 -23.45 66.18 24.49
C ARG A 4 -23.92 66.46 23.04
N ARG A 5 -24.87 65.74 22.42
CA ARG A 5 -25.86 64.66 22.79
C ARG A 5 -26.23 63.85 21.49
N VAL A 6 -26.65 62.58 21.52
CA VAL A 6 -28.05 62.03 21.53
C VAL A 6 -28.99 62.73 20.52
N LEU A 7 -29.80 62.12 19.62
CA LEU A 7 -30.38 60.75 19.44
C LEU A 7 -29.72 59.94 18.27
N SER A 8 -30.05 58.69 17.85
CA SER A 8 -31.00 57.58 18.20
C SER A 8 -32.40 57.42 17.51
N SER A 9 -32.45 56.59 16.45
CA SER A 9 -33.54 55.67 15.97
C SER A 9 -34.98 56.13 15.58
N LEU A 10 -35.44 55.71 14.39
CA LEU A 10 -36.83 55.44 13.93
C LEU A 10 -36.71 54.32 12.86
N LEU A 11 -37.30 53.12 12.92
CA LEU A 11 -38.73 52.71 12.87
C LEU A 11 -39.43 53.13 11.55
N ARG A 12 -40.28 52.36 10.86
CA ARG A 12 -40.63 50.91 10.74
C ARG A 12 -41.94 50.87 9.90
N SER A 13 -42.10 50.02 8.87
CA SER A 13 -43.40 49.49 8.34
C SER A 13 -44.50 50.48 7.87
N SER A 14 -45.48 50.18 6.99
CA SER A 14 -45.93 48.96 6.28
C SER A 14 -46.94 49.30 5.17
N SER A 15 -47.17 48.36 4.23
CA SER A 15 -48.38 48.16 3.39
C SER A 15 -48.82 49.28 2.40
N GLY A 16 -49.41 48.96 1.23
CA GLY A 16 -49.57 47.64 0.58
C GLY A 16 -50.65 47.60 -0.51
N ARG A 17 -50.74 46.46 -1.22
CA ARG A 17 -51.82 46.01 -2.14
C ARG A 17 -52.16 46.88 -3.38
N SER A 18 -52.03 46.25 -4.55
CA SER A 18 -53.23 45.90 -5.36
C SER A 18 -52.91 44.72 -6.29
N ALA A 19 -53.92 44.11 -6.91
CA ALA A 19 -53.78 42.92 -7.75
C ALA A 19 -54.22 43.18 -9.20
N ALA A 20 -53.47 42.62 -10.15
CA ALA A 20 -53.85 42.58 -11.57
C ALA A 20 -54.15 41.14 -12.00
N LYS A 21 -55.29 40.94 -12.68
CA LYS A 21 -55.68 39.65 -13.25
C LYS A 21 -54.95 39.44 -14.58
N PHE A 22 -54.47 38.23 -14.84
CA PHE A 22 -54.21 37.77 -16.21
C PHE A 22 -54.90 36.43 -16.46
N GLY A 23 -55.45 36.26 -17.67
CA GLY A 23 -56.43 35.22 -17.98
C GLY A 23 -55.84 33.87 -18.36
N SER A 24 -56.64 32.82 -18.19
CA SER A 24 -56.33 31.46 -18.64
C SER A 24 -56.45 31.34 -20.17
N ARG A 25 -55.40 30.86 -20.83
CA ARG A 25 -55.44 30.28 -22.19
C ARG A 25 -54.26 29.33 -22.40
N SER A 26 -54.54 28.04 -22.40
CA SER A 26 -53.53 27.00 -22.61
C SER A 26 -53.32 26.72 -24.11
N PRO A 27 -52.09 26.82 -24.65
CA PRO A 27 -51.78 26.24 -25.96
C PRO A 27 -51.63 24.73 -25.80
N ARG A 28 -52.42 23.93 -26.53
CA ARG A 28 -52.23 22.48 -26.61
C ARG A 28 -51.08 22.19 -27.59
N ILE A 29 -50.03 21.51 -27.10
CA ILE A 29 -49.00 20.91 -27.95
C ILE A 29 -49.35 19.41 -28.11
N PRO A 30 -49.39 18.85 -29.32
CA PRO A 30 -49.74 17.45 -29.53
C PRO A 30 -48.62 16.51 -29.06
N SER A 31 -48.99 15.43 -28.36
CA SER A 31 -48.06 14.37 -27.96
C SER A 31 -47.83 13.36 -29.09
N PRO A 32 -46.59 13.08 -29.50
CA PRO A 32 -46.30 12.02 -30.46
C PRO A 32 -46.46 10.63 -29.81
N SER A 33 -47.20 9.75 -30.47
CA SER A 33 -47.30 8.33 -30.08
C SER A 33 -45.99 7.60 -30.39
N PRO A 34 -45.55 6.62 -29.56
CA PRO A 34 -44.33 5.86 -29.82
C PRO A 34 -44.52 4.92 -31.01
N ALA A 35 -43.92 5.26 -32.16
CA ALA A 35 -43.82 4.36 -33.30
C ALA A 35 -42.90 3.17 -32.95
N ARG A 36 -43.36 1.95 -33.19
CA ARG A 36 -42.54 0.74 -33.03
C ARG A 36 -41.55 0.65 -34.18
N CYS A 37 -40.26 0.66 -33.87
CA CYS A 37 -39.21 0.22 -34.78
C CYS A 37 -38.28 -0.73 -34.02
N ALA A 38 -37.90 -1.85 -34.62
CA ALA A 38 -37.17 -2.94 -33.97
C ALA A 38 -35.82 -3.16 -34.65
N SER A 39 -34.75 -3.19 -33.86
CA SER A 39 -33.42 -3.66 -34.26
C SER A 39 -32.68 -4.21 -33.01
N PRO A 40 -31.68 -5.10 -33.16
CA PRO A 40 -31.60 -6.23 -32.23
C PRO A 40 -30.25 -6.36 -31.50
N PHE A 41 -30.22 -6.01 -30.21
CA PHE A 41 -29.17 -6.41 -29.27
C PHE A 41 -29.79 -6.58 -27.86
N GLY A 42 -30.03 -7.83 -27.44
CA GLY A 42 -30.82 -8.15 -26.24
C GLY A 42 -30.28 -9.28 -25.36
N ASP A 43 -29.10 -9.84 -25.65
CA ASP A 43 -28.56 -11.03 -24.99
C ASP A 43 -27.36 -10.72 -24.08
N LEU A 44 -27.57 -10.17 -22.88
CA LEU A 44 -26.54 -10.18 -21.81
C LEU A 44 -27.04 -9.90 -20.36
N LEU A 45 -28.34 -9.98 -20.05
CA LEU A 45 -28.88 -9.77 -18.69
C LEU A 45 -29.54 -11.04 -18.12
N GLY A 46 -28.75 -12.11 -17.95
CA GLY A 46 -29.23 -13.42 -17.49
C GLY A 46 -28.27 -14.21 -16.59
N ARG A 47 -27.31 -13.57 -15.90
CA ARG A 47 -26.24 -14.27 -15.16
C ARG A 47 -25.83 -13.68 -13.79
N VAL A 48 -26.70 -12.91 -13.14
CA VAL A 48 -26.39 -12.18 -11.89
C VAL A 48 -27.23 -12.66 -10.69
N ALA A 49 -28.00 -13.74 -10.82
CA ALA A 49 -29.10 -14.08 -9.90
C ALA A 49 -28.86 -15.25 -8.91
N GLU A 50 -27.68 -15.90 -8.90
CA GLU A 50 -27.50 -17.22 -8.24
C GLU A 50 -26.44 -17.27 -7.11
N TYR A 51 -25.90 -16.13 -6.66
CA TYR A 51 -24.86 -16.09 -5.60
C TYR A 51 -25.37 -15.64 -4.22
N SER A 52 -26.68 -15.77 -3.95
CA SER A 52 -27.27 -15.21 -2.73
C SER A 52 -28.45 -15.99 -2.13
N THR A 53 -28.27 -17.28 -1.78
CA THR A 53 -28.95 -17.92 -0.63
C THR A 53 -28.40 -19.33 -0.33
N SER A 54 -27.46 -19.45 0.61
CA SER A 54 -27.27 -20.70 1.37
C SER A 54 -26.54 -20.44 2.70
N SER A 55 -27.24 -20.64 3.81
CA SER A 55 -26.67 -20.67 5.16
C SER A 55 -27.35 -21.79 5.94
N PRO A 56 -26.58 -22.66 6.61
CA PRO A 56 -27.07 -23.33 7.81
C PRO A 56 -26.06 -23.35 8.97
N ALA A 57 -26.55 -22.89 10.12
CA ALA A 57 -26.35 -23.41 11.47
C ALA A 57 -24.99 -24.04 11.91
N SER A 58 -24.29 -23.30 12.78
CA SER A 58 -23.65 -23.75 14.04
C SER A 58 -22.88 -25.09 14.11
N SER A 59 -21.58 -24.99 14.39
CA SER A 59 -20.81 -26.01 15.14
C SER A 59 -19.82 -25.33 16.11
N ALA A 60 -19.35 -26.07 17.13
CA ALA A 60 -18.58 -25.52 18.25
C ALA A 60 -17.17 -24.99 17.88
N ALA A 61 -16.62 -24.12 18.72
CA ALA A 61 -15.28 -23.57 18.56
C ALA A 61 -14.18 -24.58 18.95
N PRO A 62 -13.15 -24.79 18.10
CA PRO A 62 -11.94 -25.51 18.47
C PRO A 62 -10.91 -24.56 19.11
N SER A 63 -10.23 -25.01 20.17
CA SER A 63 -9.11 -24.28 20.78
C SER A 63 -7.83 -24.45 19.97
N SER A 64 -7.28 -23.36 19.45
CA SER A 64 -6.02 -23.36 18.69
C SER A 64 -4.79 -23.41 19.61
N ALA A 65 -4.23 -24.61 19.76
CA ALA A 65 -2.81 -24.77 20.07
C ALA A 65 -1.95 -24.14 18.94
N PRO A 66 -0.68 -23.73 19.19
CA PRO A 66 0.11 -23.03 18.20
C PRO A 66 0.28 -23.83 16.90
N ALA A 67 0.06 -23.16 15.77
CA ALA A 67 0.23 -23.74 14.44
C ALA A 67 1.70 -24.09 14.18
N LYS A 68 1.93 -25.15 13.39
CA LYS A 68 3.27 -25.53 12.95
C LYS A 68 3.71 -24.71 11.74
N ASP A 69 4.97 -24.33 11.75
CA ASP A 69 5.64 -23.43 10.81
C ASP A 69 6.13 -24.17 9.54
N GLU A 70 5.20 -24.86 8.86
CA GLU A 70 5.50 -25.79 7.75
C GLU A 70 5.42 -25.09 6.36
N GLY A 71 6.11 -23.95 6.20
CA GLY A 71 6.10 -23.15 4.96
C GLY A 71 7.42 -22.46 4.55
N LYS A 72 8.43 -22.44 5.42
CA LYS A 72 9.65 -21.64 5.19
C LYS A 72 10.65 -22.30 4.24
N LYS A 73 10.81 -21.70 3.05
CA LYS A 73 12.00 -21.89 2.19
C LYS A 73 13.20 -21.16 2.79
N THR A 74 13.90 -21.81 3.72
CA THR A 74 15.25 -21.39 4.11
C THR A 74 16.20 -21.59 2.92
N TYR A 75 16.86 -20.52 2.48
CA TYR A 75 17.92 -20.61 1.48
C TYR A 75 19.21 -21.07 2.18
N ASP A 76 19.38 -22.39 2.32
CA ASP A 76 20.60 -22.98 2.87
C ASP A 76 21.77 -22.77 1.89
N TYR A 77 22.52 -21.69 2.08
CA TYR A 77 23.82 -21.49 1.44
C TYR A 77 24.85 -22.40 2.09
N GLY A 78 24.79 -23.70 1.75
CA GLY A 78 25.60 -24.78 2.34
C GLY A 78 27.11 -24.75 2.05
N GLY A 79 27.69 -23.57 1.86
CA GLY A 79 29.13 -23.36 1.77
C GLY A 79 29.82 -23.55 3.13
N LYS A 80 31.13 -23.87 3.10
CA LYS A 80 31.97 -23.80 4.29
C LYS A 80 31.98 -22.36 4.82
N GLY A 81 31.99 -22.21 6.15
CA GLY A 81 31.98 -20.89 6.80
C GLY A 81 30.62 -20.16 6.82
N ALA A 82 29.53 -20.71 6.28
CA ALA A 82 28.24 -20.03 6.17
C ALA A 82 27.51 -19.73 7.51
N ILE A 83 28.06 -20.12 8.66
CA ILE A 83 27.48 -19.89 9.99
C ILE A 83 28.31 -18.84 10.74
N GLY A 84 27.69 -17.70 11.02
CA GLY A 84 28.20 -16.67 11.92
C GLY A 84 27.71 -16.85 13.36
N LYS A 85 28.30 -16.06 14.28
CA LYS A 85 27.93 -15.97 15.70
C LYS A 85 27.73 -14.51 16.08
N VAL A 86 26.65 -14.20 16.80
CA VAL A 86 26.38 -12.82 17.29
C VAL A 86 27.47 -12.38 18.27
N CYS A 87 28.21 -11.31 17.95
CA CYS A 87 29.19 -10.72 18.86
C CYS A 87 28.59 -9.62 19.74
N GLN A 88 27.77 -8.73 19.17
CA GLN A 88 27.22 -7.57 19.87
C GLN A 88 25.82 -7.22 19.34
N VAL A 89 25.00 -6.64 20.20
CA VAL A 89 23.65 -6.13 19.91
C VAL A 89 23.57 -4.73 20.50
N ILE A 90 23.11 -3.75 19.72
CA ILE A 90 22.96 -2.34 20.09
C ILE A 90 21.62 -1.83 19.51
N GLY A 91 20.52 -2.17 20.18
CA GLY A 91 19.18 -2.01 19.58
C GLY A 91 19.11 -2.78 18.25
N ALA A 92 18.58 -2.15 17.21
CA ALA A 92 18.45 -2.74 15.87
C ALA A 92 19.79 -3.04 15.15
N ILE A 93 20.94 -2.64 15.69
CA ILE A 93 22.26 -2.97 15.12
C ILE A 93 22.78 -4.25 15.76
N VAL A 94 23.09 -5.26 14.94
CA VAL A 94 23.66 -6.54 15.37
C VAL A 94 24.99 -6.78 14.65
N ASP A 95 26.07 -6.96 15.40
CA ASP A 95 27.38 -7.30 14.84
C ASP A 95 27.59 -8.82 14.91
N VAL A 96 27.82 -9.44 13.76
CA VAL A 96 27.94 -10.89 13.58
C VAL A 96 29.36 -11.22 13.12
N ARG A 97 30.03 -12.16 13.78
CA ARG A 97 31.35 -12.67 13.37
C ARG A 97 31.22 -13.99 12.64
N PHE A 98 31.86 -14.09 11.49
CA PHE A 98 32.11 -15.34 10.77
C PHE A 98 33.50 -15.87 11.12
N GLU A 99 33.68 -17.18 11.14
CA GLU A 99 34.96 -17.78 11.54
C GLU A 99 35.93 -17.80 10.34
N ASP A 100 35.47 -18.28 9.19
CA ASP A 100 36.22 -18.29 7.92
C ASP A 100 36.10 -16.96 7.15
N GLN A 101 37.16 -16.56 6.44
CA GLN A 101 37.10 -15.41 5.51
C GLN A 101 36.24 -15.71 4.27
N GLU A 102 36.25 -16.95 3.78
CA GLU A 102 35.40 -17.40 2.66
C GLU A 102 33.90 -17.39 3.02
N GLY A 103 33.57 -17.46 4.32
CA GLY A 103 32.20 -17.41 4.83
C GLY A 103 31.62 -15.99 4.96
N LEU A 104 32.42 -14.94 4.75
CA LEU A 104 32.03 -13.56 5.01
C LEU A 104 30.98 -13.07 3.98
N PRO A 105 29.73 -12.80 4.39
CA PRO A 105 28.67 -12.42 3.46
C PRO A 105 28.92 -11.03 2.84
N PRO A 106 28.66 -10.82 1.53
CA PRO A 106 28.74 -9.49 0.94
C PRO A 106 27.69 -8.52 1.52
N ILE A 107 27.90 -7.22 1.29
CA ILE A 107 26.94 -6.17 1.69
C ILE A 107 25.60 -6.39 0.95
N MET A 108 24.49 -6.01 1.57
CA MET A 108 23.10 -6.28 1.18
C MET A 108 22.64 -7.75 1.31
N THR A 109 23.48 -8.68 1.77
CA THR A 109 23.07 -10.07 2.02
C THR A 109 22.16 -10.18 3.24
N SER A 110 21.15 -11.06 3.18
CA SER A 110 20.29 -11.38 4.31
C SER A 110 20.83 -12.58 5.10
N LEU A 111 20.76 -12.50 6.42
CA LEU A 111 21.16 -13.54 7.37
C LEU A 111 19.97 -13.90 8.27
N GLU A 112 19.87 -15.17 8.66
CA GLU A 112 18.74 -15.68 9.45
C GLU A 112 19.20 -16.22 10.81
N VAL A 113 18.72 -15.61 11.89
CA VAL A 113 19.11 -15.97 13.27
C VAL A 113 18.49 -17.31 13.65
N GLN A 114 19.34 -18.27 13.99
CA GLN A 114 18.92 -19.62 14.37
C GLN A 114 18.45 -19.66 15.84
N ASP A 115 17.57 -20.60 16.15
CA ASP A 115 17.08 -20.86 17.52
C ASP A 115 16.41 -19.62 18.17
N HIS A 116 15.66 -18.83 17.39
CA HIS A 116 14.92 -17.63 17.79
C HIS A 116 13.39 -17.86 17.74
N PRO A 117 12.57 -17.31 18.67
CA PRO A 117 11.12 -17.58 18.72
C PRO A 117 10.33 -16.95 17.57
N THR A 118 10.76 -15.78 17.08
CA THR A 118 10.28 -15.14 15.85
C THR A 118 11.36 -15.24 14.76
N ARG A 119 10.96 -15.10 13.48
CA ARG A 119 11.89 -15.16 12.34
C ARG A 119 12.74 -13.89 12.23
N LEU A 120 13.80 -13.79 13.01
CA LEU A 120 14.66 -12.62 13.01
C LEU A 120 15.67 -12.67 11.84
N VAL A 121 15.39 -11.87 10.81
CA VAL A 121 16.29 -11.63 9.67
C VAL A 121 17.13 -10.37 9.91
N LEU A 122 18.40 -10.45 9.54
CA LEU A 122 19.39 -9.37 9.64
C LEU A 122 19.95 -9.06 8.24
N GLU A 123 20.07 -7.79 7.85
CA GLU A 123 20.69 -7.39 6.57
C GLU A 123 22.13 -6.89 6.80
N VAL A 124 23.10 -7.37 6.01
CA VAL A 124 24.50 -6.93 6.07
C VAL A 124 24.66 -5.52 5.51
N SER A 125 24.91 -4.56 6.40
CA SER A 125 25.09 -3.15 6.04
C SER A 125 26.55 -2.80 5.75
N HIS A 126 27.49 -3.26 6.60
CA HIS A 126 28.92 -2.94 6.45
C HIS A 126 29.82 -4.09 6.93
N HIS A 127 31.06 -4.12 6.44
CA HIS A 127 32.14 -4.95 7.00
C HIS A 127 32.96 -4.12 7.99
N LEU A 128 33.20 -4.63 9.20
CA LEU A 128 34.00 -3.95 10.23
C LEU A 128 35.47 -4.40 10.26
N GLY A 129 35.81 -5.47 9.52
CA GLY A 129 37.08 -6.19 9.65
C GLY A 129 37.03 -7.27 10.74
N GLN A 130 38.14 -8.00 10.95
CA GLN A 130 38.24 -9.13 11.88
C GLN A 130 37.13 -10.20 11.70
N ASN A 131 36.74 -10.42 10.44
CA ASN A 131 35.60 -11.27 10.02
C ASN A 131 34.25 -10.90 10.67
N VAL A 132 34.10 -9.65 11.14
CA VAL A 132 32.85 -9.11 11.68
C VAL A 132 32.12 -8.29 10.62
N VAL A 133 30.84 -8.58 10.44
CA VAL A 133 29.89 -7.76 9.67
C VAL A 133 28.94 -7.05 10.62
N ARG A 134 28.62 -5.78 10.29
CA ARG A 134 27.56 -5.02 10.93
C ARG A 134 26.27 -5.23 10.17
N THR A 135 25.23 -5.63 10.87
CA THR A 135 23.92 -5.90 10.30
C THR A 135 22.83 -5.05 10.94
N ILE A 136 21.76 -4.82 10.19
CA ILE A 136 20.54 -4.13 10.65
C ILE A 136 19.46 -5.20 10.78
N ALA A 137 18.84 -5.30 11.95
CA ALA A 137 17.72 -6.19 12.18
C ALA A 137 16.45 -5.68 11.49
N MET A 138 15.71 -6.59 10.84
CA MET A 138 14.43 -6.28 10.17
C MET A 138 13.22 -6.37 11.11
N ASP A 139 13.43 -6.92 12.32
CA ASP A 139 12.43 -7.09 13.39
C ASP A 139 13.11 -6.86 14.76
N GLY A 140 12.35 -6.88 15.85
CA GLY A 140 12.83 -6.67 17.21
C GLY A 140 13.94 -7.65 17.64
N THR A 141 15.05 -7.11 18.14
CA THR A 141 16.20 -7.88 18.64
C THR A 141 16.03 -8.38 20.09
N GLU A 142 14.79 -8.50 20.57
CA GLU A 142 14.50 -8.88 21.95
C GLU A 142 14.78 -10.37 22.18
N GLY A 143 15.47 -10.70 23.27
CA GLY A 143 15.91 -12.08 23.53
C GLY A 143 17.08 -12.57 22.66
N LEU A 144 17.71 -11.69 21.87
CA LEU A 144 18.92 -12.00 21.10
C LEU A 144 20.16 -12.05 22.01
N VAL A 145 20.81 -13.21 22.09
CA VAL A 145 21.96 -13.47 22.98
C VAL A 145 23.26 -13.60 22.17
N ARG A 146 24.36 -13.07 22.71
CA ARG A 146 25.71 -13.21 22.13
C ARG A 146 26.10 -14.70 22.04
N GLY A 147 26.79 -15.07 20.97
CA GLY A 147 27.14 -16.46 20.66
C GLY A 147 26.04 -17.26 19.95
N ARG A 148 24.79 -16.75 19.85
CA ARG A 148 23.75 -17.39 19.03
C ARG A 148 24.18 -17.47 17.56
N ARG A 149 23.83 -18.58 16.91
CA ARG A 149 24.17 -18.90 15.52
C ARG A 149 23.34 -18.05 14.55
N VAL A 150 23.97 -17.67 13.44
CA VAL A 150 23.37 -16.87 12.37
C VAL A 150 23.72 -17.55 11.05
N LEU A 151 22.71 -17.92 10.26
CA LEU A 151 22.88 -18.54 8.95
C LEU A 151 23.02 -17.47 7.87
N ASN A 152 24.03 -17.58 7.00
CA ASN A 152 24.11 -16.82 5.77
C ASN A 152 23.18 -17.44 4.71
N THR A 153 22.29 -16.65 4.09
CA THR A 153 21.41 -17.14 3.01
C THR A 153 22.06 -17.09 1.62
N GLY A 154 23.22 -16.43 1.49
CA GLY A 154 23.89 -16.18 0.22
C GLY A 154 23.20 -15.17 -0.70
N ALA A 155 22.05 -14.60 -0.32
CA ALA A 155 21.27 -13.69 -1.15
C ALA A 155 20.75 -12.47 -0.36
N PRO A 156 20.46 -11.33 -1.02
CA PRO A 156 19.67 -10.25 -0.44
C PRO A 156 18.27 -10.71 -0.05
N ILE A 157 17.55 -9.89 0.74
CA ILE A 157 16.14 -10.16 1.08
C ILE A 157 15.33 -10.28 -0.21
N THR A 158 14.73 -11.45 -0.45
CA THR A 158 13.90 -11.72 -1.64
C THR A 158 12.41 -11.70 -1.29
N VAL A 159 11.62 -10.91 -2.00
CA VAL A 159 10.17 -10.80 -1.81
C VAL A 159 9.41 -11.50 -2.95
N PRO A 160 8.21 -12.08 -2.70
CA PRO A 160 7.37 -12.66 -3.74
C PRO A 160 6.83 -11.56 -4.66
N VAL A 161 6.73 -11.86 -5.96
CA VAL A 161 6.22 -10.92 -6.97
C VAL A 161 5.29 -11.62 -7.98
N GLY A 162 4.71 -10.83 -8.88
CA GLY A 162 3.79 -11.29 -9.92
C GLY A 162 2.32 -11.11 -9.52
N ARG A 163 1.39 -11.62 -10.34
CA ARG A 163 -0.05 -11.38 -10.13
C ARG A 163 -0.62 -12.02 -8.84
N ALA A 164 0.10 -12.97 -8.23
CA ALA A 164 -0.29 -13.61 -6.98
C ALA A 164 -0.22 -12.71 -5.74
N THR A 165 0.49 -11.57 -5.80
CA THR A 165 0.55 -10.59 -4.70
C THR A 165 -0.57 -9.55 -4.73
N LEU A 166 -1.37 -9.50 -5.80
CA LEU A 166 -2.42 -8.49 -5.98
C LEU A 166 -3.52 -8.67 -4.92
N GLY A 167 -3.80 -7.60 -4.17
CA GLY A 167 -4.75 -7.65 -3.07
C GLY A 167 -4.29 -8.52 -1.89
N ARG A 168 -2.98 -8.73 -1.72
CA ARG A 168 -2.35 -9.30 -0.51
C ARG A 168 -1.61 -8.19 0.25
N ILE A 169 -1.54 -8.30 1.58
CA ILE A 169 -0.69 -7.42 2.41
C ILE A 169 0.54 -8.23 2.86
N MET A 170 1.73 -7.66 2.71
CA MET A 170 3.00 -8.31 3.06
C MET A 170 3.91 -7.40 3.90
N ASN A 171 4.78 -8.00 4.72
CA ASN A 171 5.82 -7.30 5.46
C ASN A 171 7.08 -7.04 4.60
N VAL A 172 8.11 -6.42 5.20
CA VAL A 172 9.40 -6.09 4.55
C VAL A 172 10.15 -7.35 4.05
N LEU A 173 9.92 -8.50 4.69
CA LEU A 173 10.49 -9.80 4.30
C LEU A 173 9.68 -10.51 3.19
N GLY A 174 8.57 -9.92 2.74
CA GLY A 174 7.67 -10.50 1.74
C GLY A 174 6.69 -11.53 2.28
N GLU A 175 6.57 -11.66 3.61
CA GLU A 175 5.67 -12.61 4.27
C GLU A 175 4.26 -12.01 4.38
N PRO A 176 3.18 -12.77 4.14
CA PRO A 176 1.82 -12.26 4.23
C PRO A 176 1.41 -11.95 5.67
N ILE A 177 0.83 -10.77 5.88
CA ILE A 177 0.30 -10.29 7.16
C ILE A 177 -1.22 -10.08 7.15
N ASP A 178 -1.90 -10.60 6.11
CA ASP A 178 -3.35 -10.46 5.90
C ASP A 178 -4.17 -11.70 6.32
N GLU A 179 -3.55 -12.62 7.07
CA GLU A 179 -4.12 -13.90 7.55
C GLU A 179 -4.64 -14.86 6.46
N ARG A 180 -4.53 -14.53 5.17
CA ARG A 180 -5.09 -15.30 4.04
C ARG A 180 -4.17 -16.42 3.55
N GLY A 181 -3.40 -17.01 4.46
CA GLY A 181 -2.40 -18.05 4.16
C GLY A 181 -1.24 -17.54 3.30
N GLU A 182 -0.48 -18.46 2.70
CA GLU A 182 0.74 -18.12 1.96
C GLU A 182 0.49 -17.37 0.64
N ILE A 183 1.53 -16.69 0.14
CA ILE A 183 1.55 -16.12 -1.22
C ILE A 183 2.20 -17.15 -2.16
N LYS A 184 1.37 -17.90 -2.88
CA LYS A 184 1.83 -18.91 -3.83
C LYS A 184 2.32 -18.25 -5.13
N THR A 185 3.63 -18.12 -5.29
CA THR A 185 4.29 -17.65 -6.52
C THR A 185 5.59 -18.41 -6.74
N ASP A 186 5.97 -18.59 -8.00
CA ASP A 186 7.29 -19.10 -8.41
C ASP A 186 8.30 -17.96 -8.64
N HIS A 187 7.84 -16.71 -8.62
CA HIS A 187 8.65 -15.53 -8.89
C HIS A 187 8.96 -14.77 -7.60
N TYR A 188 10.24 -14.75 -7.24
CA TYR A 188 10.80 -13.91 -6.18
C TYR A 188 11.85 -12.97 -6.77
N LEU A 189 11.97 -11.76 -6.23
CA LEU A 189 13.01 -10.81 -6.62
C LEU A 189 13.71 -10.23 -5.38
N PRO A 190 15.03 -9.96 -5.44
CA PRO A 190 15.71 -9.23 -4.39
C PRO A 190 15.20 -7.78 -4.31
N ILE A 191 15.09 -7.24 -3.10
CA ILE A 191 14.73 -5.83 -2.88
C ILE A 191 15.83 -4.88 -3.39
N HIS A 192 17.09 -5.34 -3.37
CA HIS A 192 18.25 -4.60 -3.86
C HIS A 192 18.52 -4.91 -5.33
N ARG A 193 18.62 -3.87 -6.14
CA ARG A 193 18.91 -3.93 -7.58
C ARG A 193 19.45 -2.58 -8.06
N ASP A 194 20.34 -2.61 -9.04
CA ASP A 194 20.78 -1.42 -9.76
C ASP A 194 19.63 -0.67 -10.44
N ALA A 195 19.81 0.64 -10.61
CA ALA A 195 18.88 1.46 -11.38
C ALA A 195 18.93 1.10 -12.89
N PRO A 196 17.85 1.32 -13.66
CA PRO A 196 17.85 1.14 -15.12
C PRO A 196 18.98 1.93 -15.79
N ALA A 197 19.57 1.37 -16.84
CA ALA A 197 20.68 2.03 -17.53
C ALA A 197 20.18 3.24 -18.32
N LEU A 198 21.07 4.19 -18.62
CA LEU A 198 20.74 5.41 -19.38
C LEU A 198 20.08 5.10 -20.75
N VAL A 199 20.42 3.95 -21.36
CA VAL A 199 19.84 3.48 -22.64
C VAL A 199 18.39 2.98 -22.51
N ASP A 200 17.96 2.59 -21.31
CA ASP A 200 16.61 2.09 -21.03
C ASP A 200 15.64 3.23 -20.66
N LEU A 201 16.14 4.46 -20.50
CA LEU A 201 15.34 5.61 -20.05
C LEU A 201 14.54 6.21 -21.21
N ALA A 202 13.22 6.03 -21.17
CA ALA A 202 12.30 6.65 -22.11
C ALA A 202 12.32 8.18 -21.99
N THR A 203 12.50 8.87 -23.12
CA THR A 203 12.48 10.34 -23.21
C THR A 203 11.09 10.94 -23.43
N GLY A 204 10.07 10.10 -23.65
CA GLY A 204 8.70 10.53 -23.91
C GLY A 204 8.00 11.14 -22.69
N GLN A 205 7.37 12.29 -22.88
CA GLN A 205 6.54 12.97 -21.88
C GLN A 205 5.06 12.81 -22.22
N GLU A 206 4.42 11.80 -21.63
CA GLU A 206 2.96 11.60 -21.71
C GLU A 206 2.28 12.11 -20.42
N ILE A 207 1.09 12.70 -20.54
CA ILE A 207 0.29 13.15 -19.40
C ILE A 207 -0.56 11.97 -18.87
N LEU A 208 -0.47 11.71 -17.58
CA LEU A 208 -1.35 10.80 -16.85
C LEU A 208 -2.56 11.59 -16.32
N ALA A 209 -3.68 11.52 -17.03
CA ALA A 209 -4.94 12.10 -16.56
C ALA A 209 -5.43 11.39 -15.28
N THR A 210 -5.66 12.16 -14.21
CA THR A 210 -6.01 11.65 -12.87
C THR A 210 -7.51 11.69 -12.55
N GLY A 211 -8.27 12.52 -13.26
CA GLY A 211 -9.66 12.87 -12.95
C GLY A 211 -9.79 13.96 -11.88
N ILE A 212 -8.68 14.33 -11.21
CA ILE A 212 -8.68 15.31 -10.12
C ILE A 212 -8.48 16.71 -10.73
N LYS A 213 -9.57 17.45 -10.91
CA LYS A 213 -9.60 18.76 -11.60
C LYS A 213 -8.49 19.75 -11.23
N VAL A 214 -8.06 19.80 -9.97
CA VAL A 214 -7.00 20.72 -9.52
C VAL A 214 -5.60 20.24 -9.92
N VAL A 215 -5.38 18.92 -9.96
CA VAL A 215 -4.14 18.30 -10.45
C VAL A 215 -4.08 18.43 -11.96
N ASP A 216 -5.07 17.90 -12.68
CA ASP A 216 -5.08 17.86 -14.15
C ASP A 216 -5.01 19.25 -14.82
N LEU A 217 -5.46 20.32 -14.12
CA LEU A 217 -5.43 21.70 -14.62
C LEU A 217 -4.17 22.49 -14.23
N LEU A 218 -3.66 22.34 -13.00
CA LEU A 218 -2.59 23.21 -12.46
C LEU A 218 -1.23 22.52 -12.32
N ALA A 219 -1.21 21.20 -12.15
CA ALA A 219 -0.01 20.41 -11.92
C ALA A 219 -0.17 18.98 -12.51
N PRO A 220 -0.42 18.86 -13.83
CA PRO A 220 -0.70 17.57 -14.47
C PRO A 220 0.46 16.59 -14.29
N TYR A 221 0.13 15.33 -13.97
CA TYR A 221 1.14 14.31 -13.70
C TYR A 221 1.70 13.73 -15.00
N GLN A 222 3.01 13.46 -15.04
CA GLN A 222 3.65 12.74 -16.14
C GLN A 222 3.54 11.23 -15.90
N ARG A 223 3.18 10.47 -16.94
CA ARG A 223 3.20 9.00 -16.93
C ARG A 223 4.65 8.52 -16.72
N GLY A 224 4.86 7.65 -15.72
CA GLY A 224 6.20 7.22 -15.32
C GLY A 224 7.02 8.27 -14.54
N GLY A 225 6.46 9.46 -14.29
CA GLY A 225 7.08 10.51 -13.48
C GLY A 225 7.06 10.20 -11.97
N LYS A 226 7.86 10.96 -11.21
CA LYS A 226 7.88 10.93 -9.74
C LYS A 226 7.05 12.10 -9.20
N ILE A 227 6.13 11.81 -8.27
CA ILE A 227 5.16 12.78 -7.74
C ILE A 227 5.38 12.94 -6.23
N GLY A 228 5.38 14.17 -5.73
CA GLY A 228 5.52 14.48 -4.30
C GLY A 228 4.25 15.11 -3.72
N LEU A 229 3.62 14.45 -2.74
CA LEU A 229 2.43 14.96 -2.04
C LEU A 229 2.83 15.68 -0.74
N PHE A 230 3.28 16.92 -0.89
CA PHE A 230 3.70 17.76 0.24
C PHE A 230 2.50 18.26 1.04
N GLY A 231 2.51 18.02 2.36
CA GLY A 231 1.41 18.41 3.25
C GLY A 231 1.57 17.92 4.68
N GLY A 232 1.01 18.67 5.62
CA GLY A 232 1.05 18.38 7.05
C GLY A 232 0.14 17.21 7.48
N ALA A 233 -0.07 17.07 8.78
CA ALA A 233 -1.03 16.10 9.32
C ALA A 233 -2.47 16.53 8.97
N GLY A 234 -3.36 15.56 8.70
CA GLY A 234 -4.79 15.79 8.49
C GLY A 234 -5.20 16.42 7.16
N VAL A 235 -4.27 16.89 6.30
CA VAL A 235 -4.60 17.59 5.04
C VAL A 235 -5.11 16.70 3.90
N GLY A 236 -5.51 15.44 4.19
CA GLY A 236 -6.11 14.53 3.21
C GLY A 236 -5.15 13.80 2.27
N LYS A 237 -3.83 13.77 2.54
CA LYS A 237 -2.84 13.06 1.69
C LYS A 237 -3.23 11.61 1.39
N THR A 238 -3.58 10.85 2.41
CA THR A 238 -4.00 9.44 2.32
C THR A 238 -5.28 9.28 1.48
N VAL A 239 -6.22 10.22 1.61
CA VAL A 239 -7.47 10.27 0.82
C VAL A 239 -7.18 10.56 -0.66
N LEU A 240 -6.23 11.46 -0.94
CA LEU A 240 -5.80 11.76 -2.31
C LEU A 240 -5.09 10.54 -2.94
N ILE A 241 -4.29 9.79 -2.17
CA ILE A 241 -3.68 8.53 -2.63
C ILE A 241 -4.76 7.48 -2.95
N MET A 242 -5.75 7.29 -2.08
CA MET A 242 -6.88 6.37 -2.33
C MET A 242 -7.64 6.76 -3.61
N GLU A 243 -7.91 8.05 -3.83
CA GLU A 243 -8.62 8.52 -5.02
C GLU A 243 -7.78 8.36 -6.31
N LEU A 244 -6.45 8.55 -6.23
CA LEU A 244 -5.55 8.25 -7.35
C LEU A 244 -5.54 6.76 -7.69
N ILE A 245 -5.48 5.86 -6.69
CA ILE A 245 -5.55 4.40 -6.90
C ILE A 245 -6.89 4.04 -7.55
N ASN A 246 -8.00 4.53 -7.01
CA ASN A 246 -9.36 4.35 -7.52
C ASN A 246 -9.48 4.76 -9.00
N ASN A 247 -9.03 5.97 -9.36
CA ASN A 247 -9.16 6.47 -10.73
C ASN A 247 -8.16 5.85 -11.71
N VAL A 248 -6.92 5.55 -11.29
CA VAL A 248 -5.94 4.85 -12.15
C VAL A 248 -6.38 3.42 -12.45
N ALA A 249 -6.87 2.68 -11.46
CA ALA A 249 -7.37 1.32 -11.65
C ALA A 249 -8.59 1.30 -12.59
N LYS A 250 -9.53 2.25 -12.46
CA LYS A 250 -10.74 2.32 -13.28
C LYS A 250 -10.50 2.82 -14.71
N ALA A 251 -9.66 3.84 -14.90
CA ALA A 251 -9.50 4.51 -16.19
C ALA A 251 -8.37 3.92 -17.05
N HIS A 252 -7.28 3.47 -16.44
CA HIS A 252 -6.07 3.02 -17.15
C HIS A 252 -5.85 1.50 -17.09
N GLY A 253 -6.65 0.76 -16.31
CA GLY A 253 -6.54 -0.70 -16.17
C GLY A 253 -5.23 -1.19 -15.55
N GLY A 254 -4.48 -0.29 -14.91
CA GLY A 254 -3.19 -0.58 -14.29
C GLY A 254 -3.32 -1.18 -12.89
N PHE A 255 -2.29 -1.90 -12.46
CA PHE A 255 -2.15 -2.32 -11.06
C PHE A 255 -1.50 -1.21 -10.24
N SER A 256 -1.97 -1.02 -9.01
CA SER A 256 -1.35 -0.12 -8.02
C SER A 256 -0.67 -0.95 -6.93
N VAL A 257 0.46 -0.44 -6.43
CA VAL A 257 1.17 -0.99 -5.26
C VAL A 257 1.34 0.15 -4.26
N PHE A 258 0.90 -0.07 -3.03
CA PHE A 258 1.06 0.87 -1.92
C PHE A 258 2.15 0.35 -0.97
N ALA A 259 3.03 1.25 -0.51
CA ALA A 259 4.10 0.94 0.43
C ALA A 259 4.03 1.91 1.62
N GLY A 260 3.43 1.47 2.72
CA GLY A 260 3.20 2.26 3.93
C GLY A 260 4.45 2.46 4.78
N VAL A 261 5.46 3.19 4.26
CA VAL A 261 6.75 3.38 4.95
C VAL A 261 6.61 4.38 6.10
N GLY A 262 6.54 3.87 7.33
CA GLY A 262 6.47 4.69 8.55
C GLY A 262 5.12 5.37 8.80
N GLU A 263 4.08 5.01 8.02
CA GLU A 263 2.72 5.52 8.18
C GLU A 263 1.96 4.81 9.32
N ARG A 264 0.81 5.37 9.72
CA ARG A 264 0.02 4.81 10.84
C ARG A 264 -0.65 3.50 10.44
N THR A 265 -0.58 2.48 11.31
CA THR A 265 -1.27 1.20 11.13
C THR A 265 -2.77 1.34 10.86
N ARG A 266 -3.46 2.30 11.52
CA ARG A 266 -4.86 2.62 11.22
C ARG A 266 -5.05 3.09 9.78
N GLU A 267 -4.17 3.97 9.30
CA GLU A 267 -4.28 4.48 7.92
C GLU A 267 -4.01 3.40 6.88
N GLY A 268 -3.21 2.37 7.19
CA GLY A 268 -3.05 1.16 6.36
C GLY A 268 -4.15 0.10 6.51
N ASN A 269 -5.04 0.24 7.51
CA ASN A 269 -6.25 -0.58 7.67
C ASN A 269 -7.47 0.07 6.99
N ASP A 270 -7.47 1.40 6.88
CA ASP A 270 -8.54 2.19 6.27
C ASP A 270 -8.34 2.37 4.74
N LEU A 271 -7.37 1.67 4.14
CA LEU A 271 -6.84 1.81 2.76
C LEU A 271 -7.16 0.62 1.86
#